data_AF-A0A7C6J4Y7-F1
#
_entry.id   AF-A0A7C6J4Y7-F1
#
_cell.length_a   1.000
_cell.length_b   1.000
_cell.length_c   1.000
_cell.angle_alpha   90.00
_cell.angle_beta   90.00
_cell.angle_gamma   90.00
#
_symmetry.space_group_name_H-M   'P 1'
#
loop_
_entity.id
_entity.type
_entity.pdbx_description
1 polymer ?
#
loop_
_entity_poly.entity_id
_entity_poly.type
_entity_poly.pdbx_seq_one_letter_code
_entity_poly.pdbx_strand_id
1 'polypeptide(L)' 'MKRIFISHPYKDDPKGNKKRVDTICRELEERDDILPISPLHLFSFMENDDKREEILQVCFRLIDICDEVWIYGDS' A
#
# COMPACT_ATOMS: atom_id res chain seq x y z
N MET A 1 15.26 3.41 -10.26
CA MET A 1 13.87 3.05 -9.91
C MET A 1 13.77 3.00 -8.38
N LYS A 2 13.04 3.95 -7.81
CA LYS A 2 12.77 4.11 -6.37
C LYS A 2 11.60 3.23 -5.97
N ARG A 3 11.73 2.50 -4.88
CA ARG A 3 10.67 1.72 -4.25
C ARG A 3 9.90 2.62 -3.31
N ILE A 4 8.62 2.86 -3.59
CA ILE A 4 7.79 3.77 -2.82
C ILE A 4 6.71 2.97 -2.12
N PHE A 5 6.72 2.95 -0.79
CA PHE A 5 5.67 2.33 -0.01
C PHE A 5 4.43 3.23 0.00
N ILE A 6 3.29 2.70 -0.44
CA ILE A 6 2.02 3.43 -0.52
C ILE A 6 1.16 3.08 0.69
N SER A 7 1.13 3.99 1.67
CA SER A 7 0.25 3.87 2.83
C SER A 7 -1.09 4.54 2.52
N HIS A 8 -2.19 3.79 2.67
CA HIS A 8 -3.55 4.30 2.47
C HIS A 8 -4.46 3.76 3.57
N PRO A 9 -5.36 4.59 4.15
CA PRO A 9 -6.29 4.13 5.18
C PRO A 9 -7.20 3.04 4.63
N TYR A 10 -7.47 2.04 5.49
CA TYR A 10 -8.33 0.90 5.16
C TYR A 10 -9.76 1.06 5.72
N LYS A 11 -9.94 1.86 6.78
CA LYS A 11 -10.91 1.54 7.85
C LYS A 11 -12.39 1.81 7.58
N ASP A 12 -12.77 2.46 6.48
CA ASP A 12 -14.17 2.88 6.29
C ASP A 12 -14.82 2.42 4.97
N ASP A 13 -14.02 2.19 3.92
CA ASP A 13 -14.51 1.79 2.60
C ASP A 13 -13.48 0.91 1.87
N PRO A 14 -13.39 -0.40 2.20
CA PRO A 14 -12.38 -1.28 1.60
C PRO A 14 -12.44 -1.31 0.06
N LYS A 15 -13.64 -1.23 -0.52
CA LYS A 15 -13.82 -1.27 -1.99
C LYS A 15 -13.38 0.03 -2.64
N GLY A 16 -13.79 1.18 -2.12
CA GLY A 16 -13.36 2.47 -2.66
C GLY A 16 -11.88 2.75 -2.39
N ASN A 17 -11.36 2.34 -1.23
CA ASN A 17 -9.94 2.47 -0.91
C ASN A 17 -9.08 1.63 -1.84
N LYS A 18 -9.50 0.41 -2.18
CA LYS A 18 -8.84 -0.39 -3.22
C LYS A 18 -8.81 0.35 -4.56
N LYS A 19 -9.95 0.86 -5.02
CA LYS A 19 -10.02 1.62 -6.29
C LYS A 19 -9.12 2.86 -6.29
N ARG A 20 -9.05 3.59 -5.18
CA ARG A 20 -8.16 4.76 -5.03
C ARG A 20 -6.68 4.36 -5.13
N VAL A 21 -6.29 3.34 -4.39
CA VAL A 21 -4.91 2.84 -4.39
C VAL A 21 -4.52 2.24 -5.74
N ASP A 22 -5.44 1.56 -6.44
CA ASP A 22 -5.23 1.10 -7.82
C ASP A 22 -4.92 2.26 -8.76
N THR A 23 -5.68 3.36 -8.68
CA THR A 23 -5.43 4.57 -9.48
C THR A 23 -4.07 5.18 -9.16
N ILE A 24 -3.76 5.38 -7.87
CA ILE A 24 -2.47 5.92 -7.43
C ILE A 24 -1.31 5.06 -7.95
N CYS A 25 -1.37 3.74 -7.76
CA CYS A 25 -0.29 2.86 -8.20
C CYS A 25 -0.12 2.88 -9.71
N ARG A 26 -1.21 2.95 -10.49
CA ARG A 26 -1.15 3.05 -11.95
C ARG A 26 -0.48 4.36 -12.40
N GLU A 27 -0.88 5.49 -11.83
CA GLU A 27 -0.28 6.80 -12.13
C GLU A 27 1.20 6.88 -11.75
N LEU A 28 1.62 6.13 -10.72
CA LEU A 28 3.02 6.06 -10.29
C LEU A 28 3.86 5.10 -11.15
N GLU A 29 3.27 4.01 -11.62
CA GLU A 29 3.94 3.04 -12.51
C GLU A 29 4.22 3.63 -13.90
N GLU A 30 3.38 4.57 -14.36
CA GLU A 30 3.63 5.34 -15.58
C GLU A 30 4.88 6.25 -15.50
N ARG A 31 5.49 6.39 -14.32
CA ARG A 31 6.74 7.16 -14.13
C ARG A 31 7.94 6.22 -14.20
N ASP A 32 8.88 6.51 -15.11
CA ASP A 32 10.07 5.69 -15.37
C ASP A 32 10.98 5.42 -14.15
N ASP A 33 10.84 6.19 -13.08
CA ASP A 33 11.69 6.11 -11.90
C ASP A 33 11.01 5.57 -10.64
N ILE A 34 9.73 5.17 -10.68
CA ILE A 34 8.98 4.75 -9.49
C ILE A 34 8.45 3.32 -9.61
N LEU A 35 8.67 2.53 -8.55
CA LEU A 35 8.02 1.24 -8.32
C LEU A 35 7.13 1.33 -7.08
N PRO A 36 5.80 1.43 -7.23
CA PRO A 36 4.89 1.53 -6.10
C PRO A 36 4.71 0.16 -5.42
N ILE A 37 4.86 0.14 -4.10
CA ILE A 37 4.66 -1.03 -3.24
C ILE A 37 3.43 -0.77 -2.37
N SER A 38 2.34 -1.47 -2.65
CA SER A 38 1.06 -1.30 -1.95
C SER A 38 0.75 -2.51 -1.07
N PRO A 39 0.73 -2.36 0.26
CA PRO A 39 0.27 -3.41 1.17
C PRO A 39 -1.17 -3.83 0.92
N LEU A 40 -2.02 -2.86 0.54
CA LEU A 40 -3.43 -3.12 0.28
C LEU A 40 -3.61 -4.11 -0.87
N HIS A 41 -2.77 -4.02 -1.91
CA HIS A 41 -2.75 -5.01 -2.99
C HIS A 41 -2.19 -6.34 -2.51
N LEU A 42 -1.05 -6.31 -1.79
CA LEU A 42 -0.37 -7.50 -1.29
C LEU A 42 -1.26 -8.38 -0.42
N PHE A 43 -2.14 -7.76 0.38
CA PHE A 43 -3.04 -8.47 1.29
C PHE A 43 -4.50 -8.46 0.83
N SER A 44 -4.80 -8.04 -0.41
CA SER A 44 -6.17 -7.87 -0.91
C SER A 44 -6.99 -9.16 -0.98
N PHE A 45 -6.34 -10.32 -0.91
CA PHE A 45 -6.98 -11.64 -0.88
C PHE A 45 -7.26 -12.16 0.55
N MET A 46 -6.80 -11.44 1.58
CA MET A 46 -7.04 -11.79 2.97
C MET A 46 -8.35 -11.16 3.41
N GLU A 47 -9.39 -11.98 3.61
CA GLU A 47 -10.74 -11.49 3.93
C GLU A 47 -10.96 -11.21 5.43
N ASN A 48 -10.08 -11.71 6.30
CA ASN A 48 -10.20 -11.61 7.76
C ASN A 48 -8.97 -10.95 8.40
N ASP A 49 -9.19 -10.28 9.54
CA ASP A 49 -8.17 -9.59 10.35
C ASP A 49 -7.36 -10.55 11.26
N ASP A 50 -7.53 -11.86 11.16
CA ASP A 50 -6.91 -12.87 12.03
C ASP A 50 -5.37 -12.81 12.03
N LYS A 51 -4.77 -12.25 10.96
CA LYS A 51 -3.32 -12.12 10.77
C LYS A 51 -2.85 -10.66 10.79
N ARG A 52 -3.61 -9.78 11.43
CA ARG A 52 -3.34 -8.34 11.44
C ARG A 52 -1.94 -8.00 11.94
N GLU A 53 -1.46 -8.70 12.98
CA GLU A 53 -0.14 -8.45 13.54
C GLU A 53 0.98 -8.88 12.59
N GLU A 54 0.84 -10.04 11.94
CA GLU A 54 1.79 -10.50 10.92
C GLU A 54 1.80 -9.58 9.70
N ILE A 55 0.63 -9.10 9.27
CA ILE A 55 0.50 -8.10 8.20
C ILE A 55 1.29 -6.83 8.56
N LEU A 56 1.11 -6.31 9.78
CA LEU A 56 1.84 -5.12 10.25
C LEU A 56 3.35 -5.35 10.28
N GLN A 57 3.81 -6.51 10.75
CA GLN A 57 5.24 -6.86 10.75
C GLN A 57 5.81 -6.92 9.32
N VAL A 58 5.04 -7.44 8.36
CA VAL A 58 5.46 -7.41 6.94
C VAL A 58 5.49 -5.97 6.43
N CYS A 59 4.49 -5.13 6.75
CA CYS A 59 4.49 -3.72 6.39
C CYS A 59 5.73 -2.99 6.90
N PHE A 60 6.16 -3.21 8.15
CA PHE A 60 7.39 -2.60 8.66
C PHE A 60 8.63 -3.04 7.88
N ARG A 61 8.75 -4.34 7.58
CA ARG A 61 9.86 -4.82 6.74
C ARG A 61 9.82 -4.27 5.32
N LEU A 62 8.63 -4.05 4.76
CA LEU A 62 8.47 -3.41 3.45
C LEU A 62 8.90 -1.94 3.49
N ILE A 63 8.55 -1.21 4.55
CA ILE A 63 8.99 0.17 4.76
C ILE A 63 10.52 0.23 4.82
N ASP A 64 11.17 -0.68 5.56
CA ASP A 64 12.63 -0.70 5.72
C ASP A 64 13.40 -0.92 4.39
N ILE A 65 12.79 -1.59 3.41
CA ILE A 65 13.41 -1.83 2.09
C ILE A 65 13.01 -0.82 1.01
N CYS A 66 12.05 0.06 1.32
CA CYS A 66 11.62 1.13 0.42
C CYS A 66 12.53 2.35 0.56
N ASP A 67 12.65 3.10 -0.53
CA ASP A 67 13.40 4.36 -0.52
C ASP A 67 12.59 5.48 0.14
N GLU A 68 11.27 5.48 -0.04
CA GLU A 68 10.37 6.48 0.54
C GLU A 68 9.01 5.85 0.95
N VAL A 69 8.33 6.52 1.89
CA VAL A 69 6.96 6.20 2.31
C VAL A 69 6.05 7.36 1.94
N TRP A 70 5.05 7.09 1.09
CA TRP A 70 4.06 8.07 0.69
C TRP A 70 2.72 7.73 1.34
N ILE A 71 2.21 8.67 2.13
CA ILE A 71 0.98 8.52 2.91
C ILE A 71 -0.13 9.27 2.17
N TYR A 72 -1.21 8.55 1.88
CA TYR A 72 -2.39 9.06 1.21
C TYR A 72 -3.59 8.97 2.16
N GLY A 73 -4.41 10.02 2.19
CA GLY A 73 -5.61 10.13 3.03
C GLY A 73 -5.39 10.95 4.29
N ASP A 74 -6.45 11.57 4.77
CA ASP A 74 -6.50 12.22 6.08
C ASP A 74 -6.88 11.15 7.12
N SER A 75 -6.12 11.08 8.21
CA SER A 75 -6.33 10.10 9.30
C SER A 75 -7.58 10.38 10.11
#